data_AF-A0A6V7V858-F1
#
_entry.id   AF-A0A6V7V858-F1
#
_cell.length_a   1.000
_cell.length_b   1.000
_cell.length_c   1.000
_cell.angle_alpha   90.00
_cell.angle_beta   90.00
_cell.angle_gamma   90.00
#
_symmetry.space_group_name_H-M   'P 1'
#
loop_
_entity.id
_entity.type
_entity.pdbx_description
1 polymer ?
#
loop_
_entity_poly.entity_id
_entity_poly.type
_entity_poly.pdbx_seq_one_letter_code
_entity_poly.pdbx_strand_id
1 'polypeptide(L)'
;MFCIIFGIMFLSFILSKKIDIIAYSMGVAISRKSILGGHCVDTGEFLGEPLTEYIDTFVSVGGVAYGMEWCPKNLPACNMIDGMVCDSEYMMDINQAMARYEGENSFAIYSRDDYIVGQVCCGHPCSELKNANLTIAMRYHDHVTVFYQNNAFAIFVGYQP
;
A
#
# COMPACT_ATOMS: atom_id res chain seq x y z
N MET A 1 5.71 2.66 -15.69
CA MET A 1 4.97 3.92 -15.38
C MET A 1 4.89 4.22 -13.88
N PHE A 2 4.69 3.24 -12.99
CA PHE A 2 4.58 3.54 -11.54
C PHE A 2 5.90 3.87 -10.85
N CYS A 3 7.03 3.57 -11.48
CA CYS A 3 8.34 3.86 -10.90
C CYS A 3 8.72 5.35 -10.92
N ILE A 4 8.11 6.14 -11.83
CA ILE A 4 8.46 7.55 -12.07
C ILE A 4 7.46 8.50 -11.39
N ILE A 5 6.36 7.98 -10.82
CA ILE A 5 5.40 8.84 -10.11
C ILE A 5 5.95 9.10 -8.70
N PHE A 6 6.56 10.27 -8.52
CA PHE A 6 6.69 10.96 -7.23
C PHE A 6 5.28 11.18 -6.64
N GLY A 7 4.68 10.13 -6.12
CA GLY A 7 3.33 10.08 -5.58
C GLY A 7 3.35 9.88 -4.08
N ILE A 8 4.20 10.60 -3.36
CA ILE A 8 4.12 10.70 -1.91
C ILE A 8 2.89 11.56 -1.60
N MET A 9 1.76 10.92 -1.28
CA MET A 9 0.62 11.62 -0.70
C MET A 9 0.82 11.71 0.82
N PHE A 10 0.98 12.96 1.28
CA PHE A 10 1.22 13.43 2.66
C PHE A 10 2.50 12.96 3.35
N LEU A 11 3.57 13.77 3.15
CA LEU A 11 4.78 13.77 3.96
C LEU A 11 4.67 14.89 5.01
N SER A 12 4.48 14.56 6.29
CA SER A 12 4.71 15.52 7.38
C SER A 12 6.19 15.47 7.74
N PHE A 13 7.00 16.33 7.11
CA PHE A 13 8.43 16.38 7.35
C PHE A 13 8.73 17.28 8.55
N ILE A 14 9.12 16.70 9.68
CA ILE A 14 9.76 17.42 10.79
C ILE A 14 11.17 16.83 10.96
N LEU A 15 12.17 17.69 10.70
CA LEU A 15 13.61 17.48 10.45
C LEU A 15 14.45 16.61 11.43
N SER A 16 13.87 15.81 12.34
CA SER A 16 14.62 14.92 13.24
C SER A 16 13.84 13.72 13.76
N LYS A 17 12.68 13.40 13.19
CA LYS A 17 11.83 12.29 13.62
C LYS A 17 11.59 11.35 12.43
N LYS A 18 11.58 10.05 12.68
CA LYS A 18 11.04 9.07 11.72
C LYS A 18 9.65 9.53 11.26
N ILE A 19 9.28 9.23 10.03
CA ILE A 19 8.03 9.71 9.43
C ILE A 19 6.91 8.68 9.53
N ASP A 20 5.68 9.15 9.57
CA ASP A 20 4.48 8.33 9.43
C ASP A 20 3.89 8.49 8.02
N ILE A 21 3.47 7.39 7.42
CA ILE A 21 2.92 7.34 6.06
C ILE A 21 1.51 6.74 6.11
N ILE A 22 0.55 7.44 5.51
CA ILE A 22 -0.80 6.92 5.28
C ILE A 22 -0.99 6.81 3.77
N ALA A 23 -1.11 5.59 3.28
CA ALA A 23 -1.33 5.30 1.89
C ALA A 23 -2.73 4.72 1.68
N TYR A 24 -3.38 5.15 0.61
CA TYR A 24 -4.76 4.77 0.29
C TYR A 24 -4.85 4.25 -1.15
N SER A 25 -5.67 3.22 -1.38
CA SER A 25 -5.94 2.67 -2.71
C SER A 25 -4.64 2.26 -3.43
N MET A 26 -4.48 2.63 -4.70
CA MET A 26 -3.27 2.44 -5.51
C MET A 26 -2.00 3.05 -4.87
N GLY A 27 -2.15 4.06 -4.01
CA GLY A 27 -1.03 4.68 -3.31
C GLY A 27 -0.26 3.69 -2.43
N VAL A 28 -0.92 2.64 -1.93
CA VAL A 28 -0.27 1.62 -1.09
C VAL A 28 0.79 0.86 -1.88
N ALA A 29 0.45 0.36 -3.07
CA ALA A 29 1.40 -0.28 -3.98
C ALA A 29 2.58 0.65 -4.29
N ILE A 30 2.30 1.89 -4.70
CA ILE A 30 3.30 2.89 -5.08
C ILE A 30 4.24 3.20 -3.92
N SER A 31 3.69 3.54 -2.75
CA SER A 31 4.49 3.84 -1.56
C SER A 31 5.32 2.64 -1.13
N ARG A 32 4.76 1.43 -1.17
CA ARG A 32 5.50 0.21 -0.87
C ARG A 32 6.70 0.02 -1.80
N LYS A 33 6.59 0.31 -3.10
CA LYS A 33 7.76 0.26 -3.99
C LYS A 33 8.78 1.35 -3.65
N SER A 34 8.32 2.57 -3.36
CA SER A 34 9.22 3.66 -2.96
C SER A 34 9.96 3.37 -1.65
N ILE A 35 9.33 2.69 -0.70
CA ILE A 35 9.95 2.31 0.58
C ILE A 35 10.93 1.16 0.38
N LEU A 36 10.57 0.16 -0.44
CA LEU A 36 11.45 -0.96 -0.76
C LEU A 36 12.71 -0.51 -1.51
N GLY A 37 12.58 0.52 -2.36
CA GLY A 37 13.67 1.00 -3.20
C GLY A 37 14.08 -0.02 -4.27
N GLY A 38 15.38 -0.09 -4.53
CA GLY A 38 15.97 -1.00 -5.51
C GLY A 38 15.70 -0.57 -6.95
N HIS A 39 15.63 -1.54 -7.86
CA HIS A 39 15.41 -1.27 -9.29
C HIS A 39 13.93 -1.33 -9.65
N CYS A 40 13.52 -0.48 -10.59
CA CYS A 40 12.23 -0.54 -11.26
C CYS A 40 12.09 -1.84 -12.06
N VAL A 41 10.97 -2.53 -11.93
CA VAL A 41 10.71 -3.78 -12.65
C VAL A 41 10.60 -3.58 -14.16
N ASP A 42 10.10 -2.42 -14.62
CA ASP A 42 9.93 -2.09 -16.03
C ASP A 42 11.19 -1.47 -16.66
N THR A 43 11.74 -0.43 -16.04
CA THR A 43 12.84 0.36 -16.64
C THR A 43 14.22 -0.06 -16.17
N GLY A 44 14.32 -0.78 -15.04
CA GLY A 44 15.59 -1.07 -14.37
C GLY A 44 16.24 0.15 -13.70
N GLU A 45 15.58 1.32 -13.71
CA GLU A 45 16.09 2.52 -13.04
C GLU A 45 16.23 2.28 -11.54
N PHE A 46 17.31 2.79 -10.95
CA PHE A 46 17.58 2.63 -9.53
C PHE A 46 16.88 3.74 -8.73
N LEU A 47 15.93 3.35 -7.87
CA LEU A 47 15.16 4.27 -7.02
C LEU A 47 15.92 4.71 -5.77
N GLY A 48 17.01 4.02 -5.42
CA GLY A 48 17.75 4.23 -4.17
C GLY A 48 17.67 3.04 -3.22
N GLU A 49 18.35 3.18 -2.09
CA GLU A 49 18.32 2.21 -0.99
C GLU A 49 16.95 2.21 -0.28
N PRO A 50 16.60 1.10 0.40
CA PRO A 50 15.34 1.02 1.15
C PRO A 50 15.21 2.13 2.21
N LEU A 51 14.00 2.70 2.33
CA LEU A 51 13.71 3.80 3.26
C LEU A 51 13.17 3.34 4.62
N THR A 52 13.14 2.02 4.86
CA THR A 52 12.55 1.38 6.04
C THR A 52 13.00 2.01 7.36
N GLU A 53 14.28 2.37 7.49
CA GLU A 53 14.84 2.93 8.74
C GLU A 53 14.31 4.33 9.09
N TYR A 54 13.83 5.06 8.08
CA TYR A 54 13.32 6.42 8.22
C TYR A 54 11.82 6.47 8.56
N ILE A 55 11.12 5.34 8.53
CA ILE A 55 9.68 5.27 8.69
C ILE A 55 9.34 4.65 10.04
N ASP A 56 8.57 5.38 10.84
CA ASP A 56 8.04 4.88 12.11
C ASP A 56 6.82 4.02 11.83
N THR A 57 5.77 4.63 11.27
CA THR A 57 4.51 3.93 11.03
C THR A 57 4.04 4.03 9.57
N PHE A 58 3.65 2.90 8.98
CA PHE A 58 2.99 2.82 7.68
C PHE A 58 1.56 2.30 7.82
N VAL A 59 0.59 3.02 7.25
CA VAL A 59 -0.82 2.66 7.29
C VAL A 59 -1.35 2.51 5.88
N SER A 60 -1.76 1.31 5.53
CA SER A 60 -2.52 1.01 4.32
C SER A 60 -4.02 1.12 4.62
N VAL A 61 -4.75 1.92 3.85
CA VAL A 61 -6.21 2.02 3.91
C VAL A 61 -6.80 1.63 2.57
N GLY A 62 -7.62 0.58 2.50
CA GLY A 62 -8.23 0.09 1.25
C GLY A 62 -7.21 -0.09 0.13
N GLY A 63 -6.00 -0.53 0.48
CA GLY A 63 -4.83 -0.48 -0.40
C GLY A 63 -4.79 -1.57 -1.45
N VAL A 64 -4.07 -1.34 -2.55
CA VAL A 64 -3.65 -2.41 -3.46
C VAL A 64 -2.36 -3.01 -2.91
N ALA A 65 -2.40 -4.21 -2.33
CA ALA A 65 -1.22 -4.86 -1.73
C ALA A 65 -0.84 -6.19 -2.39
N TYR A 66 -1.83 -7.03 -2.69
CA TYR A 66 -1.68 -8.26 -3.49
C TYR A 66 -2.24 -8.11 -4.92
N GLY A 67 -2.61 -6.89 -5.30
CA GLY A 67 -3.20 -6.57 -6.59
C GLY A 67 -4.64 -6.08 -6.48
N MET A 68 -5.22 -5.81 -7.65
CA MET A 68 -6.63 -5.46 -7.84
C MET A 68 -7.34 -6.65 -8.50
N GLU A 69 -8.40 -7.15 -7.87
CA GLU A 69 -9.07 -8.39 -8.27
C GLU A 69 -9.66 -8.27 -9.68
N TRP A 70 -10.32 -7.16 -9.96
CA TRP A 70 -10.98 -6.88 -11.24
C TRP A 70 -10.21 -5.86 -12.07
N CYS A 71 -8.93 -6.13 -12.33
CA CYS A 71 -8.07 -5.23 -13.09
C CYS A 71 -8.47 -5.17 -14.59
N PRO A 72 -9.00 -4.05 -15.10
CA PRO A 72 -9.42 -3.92 -16.50
C PRO A 72 -8.23 -3.88 -17.47
N LYS A 73 -8.23 -4.72 -18.50
CA LYS A 73 -7.13 -4.82 -19.49
C LYS A 73 -6.83 -3.52 -20.25
N ASN A 74 -7.78 -2.59 -20.29
CA ASN A 74 -7.64 -1.29 -20.95
C ASN A 74 -7.01 -0.21 -20.05
N LEU A 75 -6.85 -0.48 -18.75
CA LEU A 75 -6.11 0.41 -17.86
C LEU A 75 -4.61 0.11 -17.96
N PRO A 76 -3.75 1.11 -18.22
CA PRO A 76 -2.29 0.93 -18.20
C PRO A 76 -1.78 0.36 -16.87
N ALA A 77 -2.51 0.64 -15.78
CA ALA A 77 -2.27 0.12 -14.45
C ALA A 77 -2.44 -1.41 -14.31
N CYS A 78 -2.98 -2.10 -15.31
CA CYS A 78 -3.39 -3.49 -15.24
C CYS A 78 -2.63 -4.36 -16.24
N ASN A 79 -1.30 -4.38 -16.12
CA ASN A 79 -0.42 -5.21 -16.92
C ASN A 79 0.44 -6.14 -16.04
N MET A 80 1.10 -7.12 -16.66
CA MET A 80 1.89 -8.14 -15.95
C MET A 80 3.32 -7.70 -15.58
N ILE A 81 3.78 -6.53 -16.01
CA ILE A 81 5.13 -6.03 -15.73
C ILE A 81 5.05 -5.08 -14.52
N ASP A 82 4.64 -3.83 -14.74
CA ASP A 82 4.57 -2.80 -13.70
C ASP A 82 3.15 -2.59 -13.15
N GLY A 83 2.19 -3.42 -13.57
CA GLY A 83 0.79 -3.25 -13.20
C GLY A 83 0.42 -3.84 -11.84
N MET A 84 -0.82 -3.55 -11.43
CA MET A 84 -1.45 -3.96 -10.18
C MET A 84 -2.27 -5.24 -10.32
N VAL A 85 -1.94 -6.07 -11.31
CA VAL A 85 -2.54 -7.39 -11.48
C VAL A 85 -1.86 -8.37 -10.54
N CYS A 86 -2.62 -9.35 -10.04
CA CYS A 86 -2.03 -10.49 -9.35
C CYS A 86 -0.93 -11.14 -10.24
N ASP A 87 0.16 -11.58 -9.61
CA ASP A 87 1.33 -12.18 -10.27
C ASP A 87 2.08 -11.28 -11.27
N SER A 88 1.81 -9.96 -11.30
CA SER A 88 2.67 -9.04 -12.04
C SER A 88 4.08 -9.00 -11.43
N GLU A 89 5.10 -8.68 -12.23
CA GLU A 89 6.47 -8.53 -11.74
C GLU A 89 6.54 -7.51 -10.60
N TYR A 90 5.78 -6.42 -10.69
CA TYR A 90 5.64 -5.42 -9.64
C TYR A 90 5.03 -5.98 -8.35
N MET A 91 3.93 -6.73 -8.44
CA MET A 91 3.27 -7.30 -7.26
C MET A 91 4.14 -8.39 -6.61
N MET A 92 4.89 -9.15 -7.39
CA MET A 92 5.88 -10.09 -6.87
C MET A 92 7.02 -9.36 -6.16
N ASP A 93 7.56 -8.30 -6.77
CA ASP A 93 8.68 -7.51 -6.23
C ASP A 93 8.36 -6.89 -4.86
N ILE A 94 7.20 -6.24 -4.71
CA ILE A 94 6.81 -5.64 -3.42
C ILE A 94 6.40 -6.67 -2.35
N ASN A 95 6.14 -7.92 -2.74
CA ASN A 95 5.73 -8.99 -1.81
C ASN A 95 6.82 -10.06 -1.59
N GLN A 96 7.99 -9.94 -2.21
CA GLN A 96 9.09 -10.91 -2.08
C GLN A 96 9.76 -10.85 -0.70
N ALA A 97 9.72 -9.70 -0.04
CA ALA A 97 10.37 -9.49 1.24
C ALA A 97 9.91 -10.52 2.29
N MET A 98 10.88 -11.11 3.00
CA MET A 98 10.62 -12.12 4.03
C MET A 98 10.15 -11.50 5.35
N ALA A 99 10.54 -10.25 5.60
CA ALA A 99 10.13 -9.45 6.75
C ALA A 99 9.39 -8.19 6.30
N ARG A 100 8.72 -7.53 7.25
CA ARG A 100 8.13 -6.20 7.06
C ARG A 100 9.23 -5.21 6.67
N TYR A 101 8.96 -4.36 5.70
CA TYR A 101 9.90 -3.32 5.25
C TYR A 101 9.24 -1.94 5.18
N GLU A 102 7.93 -1.85 5.38
CA GLU A 102 7.16 -0.62 5.27
C GLU A 102 7.48 0.39 6.38
N GLY A 103 8.14 -0.03 7.45
CA GLY A 103 8.57 0.80 8.58
C GLY A 103 8.75 -0.01 9.87
N GLU A 104 8.99 0.68 10.99
CA GLU A 104 9.03 0.04 12.31
C GLU A 104 7.68 -0.60 12.66
N ASN A 105 6.58 0.07 12.33
CA ASN A 105 5.22 -0.39 12.46
C ASN A 105 4.51 -0.36 11.10
N SER A 106 3.71 -1.38 10.78
CA SER A 106 2.79 -1.33 9.65
C SER A 106 1.41 -1.90 9.95
N PHE A 107 0.40 -1.23 9.41
CA PHE A 107 -1.01 -1.50 9.65
C PHE A 107 -1.77 -1.58 8.33
N ALA A 108 -2.68 -2.53 8.21
CA ALA A 108 -3.58 -2.64 7.06
C ALA A 108 -5.03 -2.52 7.53
N ILE A 109 -5.76 -1.54 7.00
CA ILE A 109 -7.18 -1.32 7.24
C ILE A 109 -7.88 -1.47 5.90
N TYR A 110 -8.84 -2.37 5.78
CA TYR A 110 -9.60 -2.51 4.54
C TYR A 110 -11.02 -2.96 4.82
N SER A 111 -11.88 -2.88 3.81
CA SER A 111 -13.27 -3.32 3.91
C SER A 111 -13.49 -4.59 3.10
N ARG A 112 -14.31 -5.49 3.65
CA ARG A 112 -14.77 -6.69 2.95
C ARG A 112 -15.86 -6.42 1.90
N ASP A 113 -16.29 -5.16 1.81
CA ASP A 113 -17.28 -4.68 0.85
C ASP A 113 -16.63 -3.66 -0.12
N ASP A 114 -15.30 -3.65 -0.21
CA ASP A 114 -14.54 -2.89 -1.22
C ASP A 114 -14.53 -3.66 -2.55
N TYR A 115 -15.38 -3.22 -3.48
CA TYR A 115 -15.46 -3.80 -4.83
C TYR A 115 -14.51 -3.14 -5.85
N ILE A 116 -13.80 -2.08 -5.47
CA ILE A 116 -12.87 -1.37 -6.37
C ILE A 116 -11.53 -2.08 -6.38
N VAL A 117 -10.95 -2.32 -5.21
CA VAL A 117 -9.72 -3.13 -5.11
C VAL A 117 -10.08 -4.61 -5.18
N GLY A 118 -11.20 -5.00 -4.59
CA GLY A 118 -11.66 -6.37 -4.51
C GLY A 118 -11.34 -7.01 -3.16
N GLN A 119 -11.65 -8.29 -3.09
CA GLN A 119 -11.69 -9.08 -1.87
C GLN A 119 -10.59 -10.12 -1.81
N VAL A 120 -10.33 -10.83 -2.90
CA VAL A 120 -9.31 -11.90 -2.93
C VAL A 120 -8.39 -11.73 -4.13
N CYS A 121 -7.10 -11.55 -3.85
CA CYS A 121 -6.04 -11.40 -4.83
C CYS A 121 -4.87 -12.33 -4.46
N CYS A 122 -4.46 -13.18 -5.41
CA CYS A 122 -3.38 -14.15 -5.21
C CYS A 122 -3.56 -15.08 -3.99
N GLY A 123 -4.80 -15.42 -3.64
CA GLY A 123 -5.10 -16.24 -2.45
C GLY A 123 -5.06 -15.50 -1.11
N HIS A 124 -4.87 -14.17 -1.14
CA HIS A 124 -4.86 -13.29 0.02
C HIS A 124 -5.96 -12.23 -0.08
N PRO A 125 -6.40 -11.62 1.04
CA PRO A 125 -7.16 -10.39 0.97
C PRO A 125 -6.38 -9.31 0.19
N CYS A 126 -6.99 -8.71 -0.83
CA CYS A 126 -6.29 -7.82 -1.77
C CYS A 126 -5.53 -6.66 -1.10
N SER A 127 -6.07 -6.16 0.02
CA SER A 127 -5.55 -5.02 0.76
C SER A 127 -4.76 -5.37 2.02
N GLU A 128 -4.53 -6.66 2.29
CA GLU A 128 -3.68 -7.09 3.39
C GLU A 128 -2.19 -6.84 3.08
N LEU A 129 -1.43 -6.38 4.06
CA LEU A 129 0.03 -6.26 3.94
C LEU A 129 0.71 -7.52 4.48
N LYS A 130 1.65 -8.07 3.72
CA LYS A 130 2.51 -9.16 4.18
C LYS A 130 3.31 -8.69 5.40
N ASN A 131 3.30 -9.47 6.48
CA ASN A 131 4.04 -9.19 7.73
C ASN A 131 3.60 -7.92 8.49
N ALA A 132 2.38 -7.44 8.29
CA ALA A 132 1.82 -6.32 9.06
C ALA A 132 1.84 -6.59 10.57
N ASN A 133 2.00 -5.54 11.39
CA ASN A 133 1.80 -5.66 12.84
C ASN A 133 0.33 -5.98 13.16
N LEU A 134 -0.61 -5.34 12.46
CA LEU A 134 -2.03 -5.56 12.65
C LEU A 134 -2.80 -5.28 11.35
N THR A 135 -3.77 -6.16 11.10
CA THR A 135 -4.71 -6.06 9.99
C THR A 135 -6.14 -5.95 10.53
N ILE A 136 -6.88 -4.93 10.09
CA ILE A 136 -8.26 -4.65 10.46
C ILE A 136 -9.14 -4.78 9.21
N ALA A 137 -10.01 -5.79 9.21
CA ALA A 137 -10.98 -6.01 8.15
C ALA A 137 -12.37 -5.53 8.61
N MET A 138 -12.89 -4.52 7.94
CA MET A 138 -14.18 -3.89 8.22
C MET A 138 -15.28 -4.43 7.31
N ARG A 139 -16.53 -4.04 7.62
CA ARG A 139 -17.72 -4.32 6.81
C ARG A 139 -18.57 -3.06 6.71
N TYR A 140 -19.46 -3.04 5.73
CA TYR A 140 -20.40 -1.97 5.45
C TYR A 140 -19.74 -0.64 5.03
N HIS A 141 -18.53 -0.72 4.48
CA HIS A 141 -17.82 0.39 3.87
C HIS A 141 -17.40 0.01 2.45
N ASP A 142 -17.72 0.84 1.48
CA ASP A 142 -17.14 0.79 0.14
C ASP A 142 -15.70 1.35 0.14
N HIS A 143 -15.06 1.34 -1.03
CA HIS A 143 -13.68 1.82 -1.21
C HIS A 143 -13.47 3.25 -0.68
N VAL A 144 -14.44 4.14 -0.88
CA VAL A 144 -14.31 5.56 -0.51
C VAL A 144 -14.58 5.73 0.99
N THR A 145 -15.64 5.09 1.49
CA THR A 145 -16.06 5.20 2.89
C THR A 145 -15.09 4.51 3.84
N VAL A 146 -14.32 3.50 3.42
CA VAL A 146 -13.22 2.95 4.23
C VAL A 146 -12.09 3.97 4.45
N PHE A 147 -12.03 5.05 3.68
CA PHE A 147 -11.11 6.16 3.98
C PHE A 147 -11.76 7.21 4.90
N TYR A 148 -12.99 7.64 4.58
CA TYR A 148 -13.63 8.78 5.25
C TYR A 148 -14.39 8.44 6.54
N GLN A 149 -15.05 7.29 6.60
CA GLN A 149 -15.87 6.88 7.75
C GLN A 149 -15.07 6.07 8.76
N ASN A 150 -13.88 5.64 8.37
CA ASN A 150 -12.96 5.08 9.30
C ASN A 150 -12.42 6.21 10.17
N ASN A 151 -12.72 6.06 11.46
CA ASN A 151 -11.93 6.62 12.54
C ASN A 151 -10.45 6.19 12.48
N ALA A 152 -9.90 5.71 11.36
CA ALA A 152 -8.47 5.55 11.14
C ALA A 152 -7.75 6.82 11.58
N PHE A 153 -8.25 8.00 11.19
CA PHE A 153 -7.71 9.28 11.68
C PHE A 153 -7.79 9.41 13.21
N ALA A 154 -8.88 8.95 13.86
CA ALA A 154 -9.03 9.00 15.31
C ALA A 154 -8.16 7.96 16.06
N ILE A 155 -7.90 6.79 15.46
CA ILE A 155 -6.98 5.77 15.98
C ILE A 155 -5.54 6.33 16.03
N PHE A 156 -5.15 7.18 15.06
CA PHE A 156 -3.81 7.77 15.00
C PHE A 156 -3.68 9.13 15.71
N VAL A 157 -4.74 9.94 15.81
CA VAL A 157 -4.71 11.25 16.48
C VAL A 157 -5.04 11.16 17.98
N GLY A 158 -5.34 9.97 18.51
CA GLY A 158 -5.65 9.78 19.93
C GLY A 158 -7.00 10.38 20.35
N TYR A 159 -7.93 10.53 19.41
CA TYR A 159 -9.27 11.04 19.70
C TYR A 159 -10.17 9.87 20.16
N GLN A 160 -10.26 9.67 21.48
CA GLN A 160 -11.36 8.89 22.06
C GLN A 160 -12.63 9.77 22.09
N PRO A 161 -13.82 9.25 21.73
CA PRO A 161 -15.08 9.96 21.94
C PRO A 161 -15.37 10.21 23.42
#